data_AF-A0A151BP67-F1
#
_entry.id   AF-A0A151BP67-F1
#
_cell.length_a   1.000
_cell.length_b   1.000
_cell.length_c   1.000
_cell.angle_alpha   90.00
_cell.angle_beta   90.00
_cell.angle_gamma   90.00
#
_symmetry.space_group_name_H-M   'P 1'
#
loop_
_entity.id
_entity.type
_entity.pdbx_description
1 polymer ?
#
loop_
_entity_poly.entity_id
_entity_poly.type
_entity_poly.pdbx_seq_one_letter_code
_entity_poly.pdbx_strand_id
1 'polypeptide(L)' 'MMPEETPDSSVGSAGLLKFDTVIIRYGGEIGIKGGWTRRAYETRLRRNIKEALRRNLIEYDELKRRPGRLYLKA' A
#
# COMPACT_ATOMS: atom_id res chain seq x y z
N MET A 1 -47.76 -27.29 -2.42
CA MET A 1 -46.99 -26.31 -3.22
C MET A 1 -46.12 -25.56 -2.23
N MET A 2 -44.79 -25.70 -2.36
CA MET A 2 -43.83 -25.20 -1.36
C MET A 2 -43.87 -23.66 -1.30
N PRO A 3 -43.62 -23.04 -0.13
CA PRO A 3 -43.37 -21.60 -0.09
C PRO A 3 -42.05 -21.33 -0.80
N GLU A 4 -42.06 -20.37 -1.72
CA GLU A 4 -40.85 -19.89 -2.40
C GLU A 4 -39.92 -19.28 -1.36
N GLU A 5 -38.75 -19.91 -1.16
CA GLU A 5 -37.66 -19.29 -0.42
C GLU A 5 -37.16 -18.11 -1.25
N THR A 6 -37.61 -16.90 -0.89
CA THR A 6 -36.96 -15.66 -1.30
C THR A 6 -35.48 -15.77 -0.93
N PRO A 7 -34.54 -15.64 -1.88
CA PRO A 7 -33.13 -15.68 -1.53
C PRO A 7 -32.88 -14.52 -0.57
N ASP A 8 -32.34 -14.87 0.60
CA ASP A 8 -31.99 -13.93 1.64
C ASP A 8 -31.09 -12.84 1.04
N SER A 9 -31.60 -11.60 1.04
CA SER A 9 -30.90 -10.40 0.60
C SER A 9 -29.69 -10.05 1.50
N SER A 10 -29.31 -10.96 2.40
CA SER A 10 -28.11 -10.92 3.23
C SER A 10 -26.87 -11.50 2.54
N VAL A 11 -26.77 -11.45 1.20
CA VAL A 11 -25.44 -11.39 0.57
C VAL A 11 -24.87 -10.04 0.96
N GLY A 12 -24.27 -10.02 2.15
CA GLY A 12 -23.67 -8.86 2.76
C GLY A 12 -22.86 -8.17 1.68
N SER A 13 -23.19 -6.90 1.45
CA SER A 13 -22.24 -6.01 0.84
C SER A 13 -20.96 -6.24 1.60
N ALA A 14 -19.99 -6.93 0.98
CA ALA A 14 -18.61 -6.86 1.37
C ALA A 14 -18.28 -5.39 1.17
N GLY A 15 -18.63 -4.58 2.17
CA GLY A 15 -18.75 -3.14 2.08
C GLY A 15 -17.47 -2.66 1.47
N LEU A 16 -17.60 -2.18 0.22
CA LEU A 16 -16.54 -1.84 -0.72
C LEU A 16 -15.19 -1.79 -0.01
N LEU A 17 -14.46 -2.91 0.06
CA LEU A 17 -13.26 -2.99 0.90
C LEU A 17 -12.32 -1.87 0.45
N LYS A 18 -12.26 -0.80 1.23
CA LYS A 18 -11.58 0.44 0.82
C LYS A 18 -10.10 0.26 1.13
N PHE A 19 -9.40 -0.33 0.17
CA PHE A 19 -7.95 -0.42 0.20
C PHE A 19 -7.35 0.95 -0.13
N ASP A 20 -7.26 1.80 0.89
CA ASP A 20 -6.74 3.16 0.80
C ASP A 20 -5.20 3.22 0.88
N THR A 21 -4.53 2.09 1.11
CA THR A 21 -3.09 2.08 1.41
C THR A 21 -2.34 1.05 0.57
N VAL A 22 -1.29 1.51 -0.13
CA VAL A 22 -0.31 0.67 -0.83
C VAL A 22 0.89 0.42 0.07
N ILE A 23 1.20 -0.87 0.29
CA ILE A 23 2.38 -1.29 1.06
C ILE A 23 3.53 -1.58 0.11
N ILE A 24 4.55 -0.74 0.12
CA ILE A 24 5.76 -0.88 -0.68
C ILE A 24 6.80 -1.60 0.17
N ARG A 25 7.10 -2.85 -0.17
CA ARG A 25 8.09 -3.68 0.51
C ARG A 25 9.45 -3.49 -0.13
N TYR A 26 10.47 -3.23 0.70
CA TYR A 26 11.85 -3.19 0.26
C TYR A 26 12.71 -3.79 1.40
N GLY A 27 13.00 -5.09 1.32
CA GLY A 27 13.83 -5.73 2.35
C GLY A 27 13.91 -7.24 2.25
N GLY A 28 15.14 -7.75 2.00
CA GLY A 28 15.51 -9.16 1.86
C GLY A 28 16.46 -9.40 0.69
N GLU A 29 16.17 -8.79 -0.47
CA GLU A 29 16.83 -9.11 -1.74
C GLU A 29 18.04 -8.21 -2.04
N ILE A 30 18.00 -6.94 -1.63
CA ILE A 30 19.17 -6.07 -1.70
C ILE A 30 20.02 -6.38 -0.46
N GLY A 31 21.13 -7.08 -0.67
CA GLY A 31 22.13 -7.45 0.35
C GLY A 31 22.83 -6.24 0.97
N ILE A 32 22.07 -5.34 1.58
CA ILE A 32 22.57 -4.13 2.24
C ILE A 32 23.27 -4.55 3.54
N LYS A 33 24.60 -4.61 3.47
CA LYS A 33 25.49 -5.12 4.52
C LYS A 33 25.62 -4.23 5.78
N GLY A 34 24.96 -3.07 5.84
CA GLY A 34 25.14 -2.14 6.97
C GLY A 34 24.01 -1.12 7.14
N GLY A 35 23.84 -0.64 8.37
CA GLY A 35 22.76 0.30 8.75
C GLY A 35 22.82 1.64 8.02
N TRP A 36 24.02 2.17 7.75
CA TRP A 36 24.20 3.41 6.99
C TRP A 36 23.72 3.28 5.54
N THR A 37 24.17 2.23 4.85
CA THR A 37 23.79 1.94 3.47
C THR A 37 22.27 1.73 3.36
N ARG A 38 21.66 1.10 4.37
CA ARG A 38 20.19 0.93 4.43
C ARG A 38 19.49 2.27 4.53
N ARG A 39 19.91 3.15 5.44
CA ARG A 39 19.33 4.50 5.57
C ARG A 39 19.47 5.31 4.29
N ALA A 40 20.62 5.26 3.64
CA ALA A 40 20.86 5.97 2.38
C ALA A 40 19.94 5.45 1.25
N TYR A 41 19.81 4.12 1.13
CA TYR A 41 18.90 3.48 0.19
C TYR A 41 17.45 3.88 0.43
N GLU A 42 16.96 3.74 1.67
CA GLU A 42 15.58 4.08 2.03
C GLU A 42 15.26 5.55 1.74
N THR A 43 16.23 6.44 1.98
CA THR A 43 16.09 7.87 1.71
C THR A 43 15.97 8.16 0.21
N ARG A 44 16.82 7.53 -0.62
CA ARG A 44 16.76 7.66 -2.09
C ARG A 44 15.48 7.07 -2.65
N LEU A 45 15.07 5.89 -2.19
CA LEU A 45 13.84 5.23 -2.61
C LEU A 45 12.62 6.13 -2.33
N ARG A 46 12.53 6.68 -1.12
CA ARG A 46 11.45 7.61 -0.75
C ARG A 46 11.41 8.83 -1.67
N ARG A 47 12.55 9.43 -1.99
CA ARG A 47 12.63 10.58 -2.90
C ARG A 47 12.12 10.21 -4.30
N ASN A 48 12.61 9.09 -4.84
CA ASN A 48 12.22 8.63 -6.18
C ASN A 48 10.73 8.32 -6.27
N ILE A 49 10.13 7.72 -5.24
CA ILE A 49 8.68 7.48 -5.17
C ILE A 49 7.91 8.80 -5.25
N LYS A 50 8.29 9.80 -4.45
CA LYS A 50 7.64 11.12 -4.49
C LYS A 50 7.75 11.78 -5.87
N GLU A 51 8.93 11.71 -6.49
CA GLU A 51 9.13 12.24 -7.84
C GLU A 51 8.30 11.50 -8.89
N ALA A 52 8.21 10.17 -8.80
CA ALA A 52 7.41 9.36 -9.69
C ALA A 52 5.91 9.67 -9.55
N LEU A 53 5.39 9.76 -8.32
CA LEU A 53 3.98 10.12 -8.08
C LEU A 53 3.66 11.51 -8.65
N ARG A 54 4.54 12.49 -8.40
CA ARG A 54 4.39 13.84 -8.95
C ARG A 54 4.38 13.86 -10.48
N ARG A 55 5.30 13.12 -11.12
CA ARG A 55 5.39 13.05 -12.60
C ARG A 55 4.16 12.40 -13.23
N ASN A 56 3.53 11.45 -12.54
CA ASN A 56 2.33 10.77 -13.00
C ASN A 56 1.03 11.44 -12.52
N LEU A 57 1.11 12.61 -11.86
CA LEU A 57 -0.04 13.34 -11.31
C LEU A 57 -0.92 12.48 -10.38
N ILE A 58 -0.29 11.59 -9.60
CA ILE A 58 -0.97 10.74 -8.63
C ILE A 58 -1.01 11.47 -7.30
N GLU A 59 -2.21 11.83 -6.86
CA GLU A 59 -2.45 12.39 -5.53
C GLU A 59 -2.33 11.30 -4.45
N TYR A 60 -1.83 11.69 -3.29
CA TYR A 60 -1.70 10.82 -2.13
C TYR A 60 -1.70 11.67 -0.86
N ASP A 61 -2.30 11.16 0.21
CA ASP A 61 -2.37 11.82 1.51
C ASP A 61 -1.02 11.78 2.23
N GLU A 62 -0.41 10.59 2.31
CA GLU A 62 0.76 10.40 3.17
C GLU A 62 1.67 9.27 2.70
N LEU A 63 2.99 9.45 2.92
CA LEU A 63 4.00 8.41 2.74
C LEU A 63 4.75 8.13 4.04
N LYS A 64 4.33 7.11 4.79
CA LYS A 64 4.89 6.71 6.09
C LYS A 64 6.02 5.69 5.94
N ARG A 65 7.14 5.91 6.65
CA ARG A 65 8.28 4.98 6.72
C ARG A 65 8.20 4.07 7.94
N ARG A 66 8.39 2.78 7.71
CA ARG A 66 8.73 1.76 8.72
C ARG A 66 9.97 0.98 8.25
N PRO A 67 10.74 0.35 9.14
CA PRO A 67 11.86 -0.49 8.74
C PRO A 67 11.42 -1.54 7.70
N GLY A 68 12.04 -1.50 6.51
CA GLY A 68 11.76 -2.42 5.39
C GLY A 68 10.44 -2.19 4.63
N ARG A 69 9.63 -1.19 4.98
CA ARG A 69 8.33 -0.91 4.34
C ARG A 69 7.99 0.58 4.28
N LEU A 70 7.38 1.00 3.18
CA LEU A 70 6.73 2.30 3.02
C LEU A 70 5.23 2.06 2.86
N TYR A 71 4.44 2.92 3.47
CA TYR A 71 2.98 2.92 3.36
C TYR A 71 2.58 4.19 2.66
N LEU A 72 1.97 4.05 1.49
CA LEU A 72 1.43 5.15 0.70
C LEU A 72 -0.08 5.14 0.87
N LYS A 73 -0.64 6.17 1.50
CA LYS A 73 -2.07 6.34 1.69
C LYS A 73 -2.62 7.26 0.60
N ALA A 74 -3.69 6.82 -0.05
CA ALA A 74 -4.44 7.54 -1.09
C ALA A 74 -5.63 8.30 -0.50
#